data_AF-A0A7X7RHA8-F1
#
_entry.id   AF-A0A7X7RHA8-F1
#
_cell.length_a   1.000
_cell.length_b   1.000
_cell.length_c   1.000
_cell.angle_alpha   90.00
_cell.angle_beta   90.00
_cell.angle_gamma   90.00
#
_symmetry.space_group_name_H-M   'P 1'
#
loop_
_entity.id
_entity.type
_entity.pdbx_description
1 polymer ?
#
loop_
_entity_poly.entity_id
_entity_poly.type
_entity_poly.pdbx_seq_one_letter_code
_entity_poly.pdbx_strand_id
1 'polypeptide(L)'
;MPEIQHVPLKAVVLAAGLGLRLRPMTLFSPKPLMPLGGEPIIERSLRQLEEWGIREIAVNLHWQAGGLRDYLQARTGPARFIYSYEPRLLGTGGALQAFREFLEGEPFWIVNADIVWQVAPGPLLRARSDGDALAALWLVPERGPRTVETDAGGRITTFRSARRGSPGTATFSGVQLVSPRLLTFLPADRAQVVSLVELYEAAARAGERVLGVTAGARAVWDDAGTLPDYLRLRKRYRRSRPAASGHPPVQPFDISPRGEVWYDAAAWPDPALAPLLSNSVFTLGKTKVTPLAQRGSDRSFLRIRNGDAQAIFVRYGYLRDENLRYAGHARLLLEAGLAVPRVLAESREARALLLEDVGNVNLLDQLCRCPGSAERLYRKTLDQVVLLHTEATRLARSRGLEMEPAFDRRLYDWERDLFLNQIVRGRHAAGDAVNAEVIAEYARVATVLLDSGETVIVHRDLQSTNVMLRNRRLSLIDFQGMRYGPAAYDLASLLCDPYAKLPPDLRGRLLDYYASRTGAAEGAVQRLFPYGAVQRLTQALGAYGRLTSLGFQDWQRHIVPAAERLAEMAAQCGLGAIRHLATDTLRREQSRQAERT
;
A
#
# COMPACT_ATOMS: atom_id res chain seq x y z
N MET A 1 7.92 51.53 16.52
CA MET A 1 8.11 50.16 16.00
C MET A 1 7.13 49.28 16.76
N PRO A 2 6.22 48.52 16.13
CA PRO A 2 5.33 47.66 16.90
C PRO A 2 6.17 46.54 17.53
N GLU A 3 6.02 46.35 18.84
CA GLU A 3 6.67 45.27 19.59
C GLU A 3 6.47 43.95 18.86
N ILE A 4 7.57 43.24 18.61
CA ILE A 4 7.52 41.87 18.11
C ILE A 4 6.89 41.04 19.22
N GLN A 5 5.60 40.73 19.10
CA GLN A 5 4.93 39.76 19.95
C GLN A 5 5.77 38.47 19.95
N HIS A 6 6.01 37.93 21.15
CA HIS A 6 6.80 36.71 21.35
C HIS A 6 6.26 35.59 20.46
N VAL A 7 7.08 35.09 19.53
CA VAL A 7 6.71 33.96 18.68
C VAL A 7 6.75 32.69 19.51
N PRO A 8 5.68 31.90 19.58
CA PRO A 8 5.70 30.68 20.37
C PRO A 8 6.72 29.67 19.85
N LEU A 9 7.34 28.93 20.77
CA LEU A 9 8.49 28.07 20.47
C LEU A 9 8.11 26.70 19.91
N LYS A 10 6.83 26.31 20.02
CA LYS A 10 6.32 24.97 19.71
C LYS A 10 5.50 24.94 18.41
N ALA A 11 5.67 23.86 17.66
CA ALA A 11 4.84 23.56 16.49
C ALA A 11 4.46 22.08 16.39
N VAL A 12 3.35 21.78 15.74
CA VAL A 12 2.95 20.46 15.27
C VAL A 12 2.95 20.44 13.74
N VAL A 13 3.68 19.51 13.14
CA VAL A 13 3.67 19.28 11.70
C VAL A 13 2.87 18.00 11.41
N LEU A 14 1.73 18.17 10.73
CA LEU A 14 0.81 17.10 10.40
C LEU A 14 1.27 16.34 9.15
N ALA A 15 1.90 15.18 9.35
CA ALA A 15 2.59 14.40 8.32
C ALA A 15 2.07 12.96 8.11
N ALA A 16 1.06 12.51 8.86
CA ALA A 16 0.51 11.15 8.79
C ALA A 16 -0.33 10.83 7.54
N GLY A 17 -0.35 11.66 6.50
CA GLY A 17 -1.20 11.43 5.32
C GLY A 17 -0.80 10.22 4.47
N LEU A 18 -1.79 9.40 4.05
CA LEU A 18 -1.60 8.25 3.14
C LEU A 18 -1.16 8.65 1.72
N GLY A 19 -1.36 9.91 1.33
CA GLY A 19 -0.97 10.42 0.02
C GLY A 19 -1.69 9.75 -1.17
N LEU A 20 -2.88 9.17 -0.97
CA LEU A 20 -3.56 8.32 -1.96
C LEU A 20 -3.72 8.97 -3.33
N ARG A 21 -4.05 10.27 -3.35
CA ARG A 21 -4.27 11.07 -4.59
C ARG A 21 -3.00 11.35 -5.39
N LEU A 22 -1.83 11.12 -4.79
CA LEU A 22 -0.53 11.18 -5.45
C LEU A 22 0.01 9.80 -5.83
N ARG A 23 -0.76 8.72 -5.58
CA ARG A 23 -0.31 7.40 -5.99
C ARG A 23 -0.14 7.34 -7.51
N PRO A 24 0.87 6.60 -7.99
CA PRO A 24 1.74 5.70 -7.23
C PRO A 24 2.93 6.39 -6.57
N MET A 25 3.16 7.69 -6.72
CA MET A 25 4.39 8.35 -6.24
C MET A 25 4.58 8.22 -4.73
N THR A 26 3.48 8.34 -3.99
CA THR A 26 3.47 8.16 -2.54
C THR A 26 3.61 6.70 -2.09
N LEU A 27 3.71 5.74 -3.01
CA LEU A 27 4.12 4.36 -2.70
C LEU A 27 5.62 4.23 -2.48
N PHE A 28 6.42 5.16 -2.99
CA PHE A 28 7.88 5.09 -2.94
C PHE A 28 8.49 6.00 -1.88
N SER A 29 7.77 7.06 -1.51
CA SER A 29 8.19 8.06 -0.54
C SER A 29 6.95 8.65 0.14
N PRO A 30 6.98 8.96 1.45
CA PRO A 30 5.87 9.67 2.07
C PRO A 30 5.70 11.05 1.42
N LYS A 31 4.46 11.55 1.33
CA LYS A 31 4.14 12.83 0.66
C LYS A 31 5.04 13.99 1.13
N PRO A 32 5.33 14.17 2.43
CA PRO A 32 6.19 15.24 2.92
C PRO A 32 7.65 15.16 2.40
N LEU A 33 8.14 13.96 2.07
CA LEU A 33 9.49 13.75 1.53
C LEU A 33 9.58 13.87 0.00
N MET A 34 8.45 14.08 -0.67
CA MET A 34 8.45 14.18 -2.13
C MET A 34 9.30 15.39 -2.58
N PRO A 35 10.26 15.21 -3.51
CA PRO A 35 11.22 16.26 -3.85
C PRO A 35 10.65 17.32 -4.79
N LEU A 36 10.69 18.58 -4.36
CA LEU A 36 10.27 19.73 -5.15
C LEU A 36 11.43 20.72 -5.31
N GLY A 37 11.97 20.83 -6.52
CA GLY A 37 13.13 21.69 -6.79
C GLY A 37 14.44 21.20 -6.17
N GLY A 38 14.55 19.89 -5.91
CA GLY A 38 15.74 19.26 -5.31
C GLY A 38 15.74 19.23 -3.79
N GLU A 39 14.69 19.72 -3.12
CA GLU A 39 14.50 19.62 -1.66
C GLU A 39 13.13 19.01 -1.33
N PRO A 40 12.98 18.22 -0.26
CA PRO A 40 11.69 17.73 0.21
C PRO A 40 10.67 18.84 0.50
N ILE A 41 9.38 18.57 0.30
CA ILE A 41 8.30 19.53 0.61
C ILE A 41 8.37 19.96 2.09
N ILE A 42 8.54 19.00 3.00
CA ILE A 42 8.57 19.27 4.45
C ILE A 42 9.73 20.19 4.85
N GLU A 43 10.89 20.11 4.17
CA GLU A 43 12.08 20.90 4.48
C GLU A 43 11.81 22.41 4.38
N ARG A 44 10.95 22.80 3.43
CA ARG A 44 10.54 24.20 3.24
C ARG A 44 9.76 24.72 4.45
N SER A 45 8.84 23.90 4.96
CA SER A 45 8.04 24.22 6.14
C SER A 45 8.91 24.31 7.39
N LEU A 46 9.83 23.36 7.58
CA LEU A 46 10.73 23.31 8.73
C LEU A 46 11.64 24.53 8.79
N ARG A 47 12.30 24.86 7.68
CA ARG A 47 13.15 26.05 7.58
C ARG A 47 12.38 27.32 7.94
N GLN A 48 11.15 27.47 7.46
CA GLN A 48 10.35 28.66 7.75
C GLN A 48 9.93 28.75 9.23
N LEU A 49 9.57 27.62 9.85
CA LEU A 49 9.31 27.57 11.28
C LEU A 49 10.56 27.96 12.09
N GLU A 50 11.73 27.45 11.70
CA GLU A 50 13.00 27.78 12.37
C GLU A 50 13.38 29.25 12.21
N GLU A 51 13.15 29.84 11.02
CA GLU A 51 13.31 31.27 10.72
C GLU A 51 12.40 32.15 11.59
N TRP A 52 11.21 31.67 11.94
CA TRP A 52 10.31 32.36 12.88
C TRP A 52 10.74 32.24 14.35
N GLY A 53 11.70 31.37 14.66
CA GLY A 53 12.18 31.15 16.02
C GLY A 53 11.64 29.89 16.70
N ILE A 54 10.86 29.04 16.01
CA ILE A 54 10.39 27.76 16.56
C ILE A 54 11.60 26.86 16.85
N ARG A 55 11.57 26.17 18.00
CA ARG A 55 12.65 25.28 18.47
C ARG A 55 12.19 23.88 18.80
N GLU A 56 10.90 23.65 18.98
CA GLU A 56 10.37 22.33 19.31
C GLU A 56 9.25 21.97 18.34
N ILE A 57 9.41 20.85 17.61
CA ILE A 57 8.49 20.45 16.55
C ILE A 57 8.03 19.01 16.80
N ALA A 58 6.73 18.85 17.08
CA ALA A 58 6.07 17.55 17.11
C ALA A 58 5.64 17.13 15.69
N VAL A 59 5.84 15.87 15.32
CA VAL A 59 5.49 15.32 13.99
C VAL A 59 4.74 14.02 14.15
N ASN A 60 3.51 13.93 13.63
CA ASN A 60 2.78 12.66 13.59
C ASN A 60 3.15 11.84 12.34
N LEU A 61 3.29 10.54 12.50
CA LEU A 61 3.80 9.61 11.51
C LEU A 61 2.79 8.48 11.29
N HIS A 62 2.61 8.03 10.04
CA HIS A 62 1.77 6.86 9.74
C HIS A 62 2.33 6.10 8.52
N TRP A 63 2.02 6.57 7.32
CA TRP A 63 2.46 5.92 6.08
C TRP A 63 3.97 6.16 5.85
N GLN A 64 4.74 5.08 5.68
CA GLN A 64 6.20 5.11 5.58
C GLN A 64 6.88 5.92 6.69
N ALA A 65 6.37 5.76 7.92
CA ALA A 65 6.83 6.47 9.11
C ALA A 65 8.35 6.43 9.32
N GLY A 66 8.99 5.27 9.07
CA GLY A 66 10.44 5.11 9.19
C GLY A 66 11.22 6.08 8.30
N GLY A 67 10.90 6.15 7.01
CA GLY A 67 11.62 7.03 6.08
C GLY A 67 11.54 8.51 6.44
N LEU A 68 10.36 8.99 6.88
CA LEU A 68 10.21 10.37 7.35
C LEU A 68 10.97 10.63 8.66
N ARG A 69 10.91 9.69 9.61
CA ARG A 69 11.63 9.80 10.89
C ARG A 69 13.14 9.85 10.65
N ASP A 70 13.68 8.94 9.84
CA ASP A 70 15.11 8.85 9.56
C ASP A 70 15.62 10.13 8.90
N TYR A 71 14.87 10.69 7.93
CA TYR A 71 15.18 11.98 7.32
C TYR A 71 15.25 13.10 8.37
N LEU A 72 14.26 13.20 9.26
CA LEU A 72 14.20 14.25 10.28
C LEU A 72 15.28 14.08 11.36
N GLN A 73 15.66 12.85 11.70
CA GLN A 73 16.76 12.58 12.63
C GLN A 73 18.14 12.91 12.06
N ALA A 74 18.34 12.68 10.75
CA ALA A 74 19.59 13.01 10.06
C ALA A 74 19.71 14.50 9.68
N ARG A 75 18.61 15.24 9.77
CA ARG A 75 18.55 16.66 9.40
C ARG A 75 19.34 17.52 10.39
N THR A 76 20.11 18.47 9.88
CA THR A 76 20.75 19.52 10.67
C THR A 76 19.85 20.76 10.76
N GLY A 77 19.58 21.24 11.97
CA GLY A 77 18.82 22.47 12.21
C GLY A 77 18.67 22.77 13.71
N PRO A 78 18.24 23.98 14.08
CA PRO A 78 18.06 24.38 15.48
C PRO A 78 16.85 23.74 16.18
N ALA A 79 15.89 23.15 15.44
CA ALA A 79 14.71 22.56 16.03
C ALA A 79 14.95 21.13 16.57
N ARG A 80 14.42 20.86 17.76
CA ARG A 80 14.29 19.52 18.34
C ARG A 80 12.97 18.88 17.90
N PHE A 81 13.02 17.62 17.50
CA PHE A 81 11.85 16.88 17.03
C PHE A 81 11.31 15.89 18.08
N ILE A 82 9.98 15.84 18.20
CA ILE A 82 9.23 14.81 18.94
C ILE A 82 8.31 14.09 17.96
N TYR A 83 8.16 12.78 18.09
CA TYR A 83 7.42 11.97 17.12
C TYR A 83 6.29 11.20 17.78
N SER A 84 5.19 11.02 17.07
CA SER A 84 4.14 10.06 17.44
C SER A 84 3.78 9.21 16.23
N TYR A 85 3.82 7.88 16.37
CA TYR A 85 3.36 6.95 15.35
C TYR A 85 1.90 6.61 15.57
N GLU A 86 1.06 6.85 14.56
CA GLU A 86 -0.35 6.51 14.55
C GLU A 86 -0.55 5.14 13.87
N PRO A 87 -0.86 4.04 14.59
CA PRO A 87 -1.15 2.76 13.94
C PRO A 87 -2.48 2.78 13.15
N ARG A 88 -3.39 3.68 13.53
CA ARG A 88 -4.64 4.02 12.82
C ARG A 88 -4.71 5.54 12.72
N LEU A 89 -5.16 6.05 11.58
CA LEU A 89 -5.30 7.50 11.38
C LEU A 89 -6.40 8.06 12.27
N LEU A 90 -6.06 8.98 13.16
CA LEU A 90 -7.00 9.61 14.09
C LEU A 90 -7.58 10.93 13.56
N GLY A 91 -7.28 11.27 12.30
CA GLY A 91 -7.62 12.56 11.71
C GLY A 91 -6.68 13.68 12.17
N THR A 92 -6.80 14.86 11.54
CA THR A 92 -5.88 15.98 11.80
C THR A 92 -6.01 16.55 13.21
N GLY A 93 -7.19 16.44 13.83
CA GLY A 93 -7.42 16.84 15.21
C GLY A 93 -6.99 15.75 16.21
N GLY A 94 -7.32 14.48 15.92
CA GLY A 94 -6.96 13.36 16.80
C GLY A 94 -5.46 13.17 16.95
N ALA A 95 -4.66 13.56 15.95
CA ALA A 95 -3.20 13.60 16.03
C ALA A 95 -2.67 14.40 17.24
N LEU A 96 -3.39 15.43 17.69
CA LEU A 96 -3.00 16.24 18.85
C LEU A 96 -3.08 15.47 20.18
N GLN A 97 -3.85 14.37 20.24
CA GLN A 97 -4.01 13.56 21.44
C GLN A 97 -2.67 13.05 21.97
N ALA A 98 -1.78 12.64 21.07
CA ALA A 98 -0.47 12.09 21.41
C ALA A 98 0.52 13.16 21.88
N PHE A 99 0.23 14.43 21.63
CA PHE A 99 1.10 15.56 21.98
C PHE A 99 0.49 16.45 23.06
N ARG A 100 -0.58 16.02 23.75
CA ARG A 100 -1.30 16.84 24.74
C ARG A 100 -0.35 17.53 25.73
N GLU A 101 0.49 16.76 26.43
CA GLU A 101 1.45 17.28 27.41
C GLU A 101 2.47 18.24 26.78
N PHE A 102 2.92 17.95 25.56
CA PHE A 102 3.83 18.82 24.81
C PHE A 102 3.18 20.18 24.48
N LEU A 103 1.89 20.20 24.19
CA LEU A 103 1.15 21.36 23.71
C LEU A 103 0.52 22.23 24.81
N GLU A 104 0.69 21.85 26.07
CA GLU A 104 0.26 22.65 27.21
C GLU A 104 1.19 23.85 27.46
N GLY A 105 0.67 24.85 28.18
CA GLY A 105 1.42 26.00 28.69
C GLY A 105 1.40 27.25 27.79
N GLU A 106 1.72 27.12 26.50
CA GLU A 106 1.81 28.27 25.58
C GLU A 106 1.10 28.00 24.24
N PRO A 107 0.71 29.06 23.49
CA PRO A 107 0.22 28.90 22.12
C PRO A 107 1.20 28.12 21.25
N PHE A 108 0.71 27.43 20.22
CA PHE A 108 1.55 26.64 19.34
C PHE A 108 1.07 26.70 17.90
N TRP A 109 1.99 26.45 16.98
CA TRP A 109 1.70 26.39 15.55
C TRP A 109 1.23 25.00 15.14
N ILE A 110 0.30 24.91 14.19
CA ILE A 110 -0.01 23.65 13.51
C ILE A 110 0.14 23.86 12.01
N VAL A 111 0.88 22.98 11.34
CA VAL A 111 1.20 23.09 9.92
C VAL A 111 0.99 21.76 9.21
N ASN A 112 0.30 21.77 8.07
CA ASN A 112 0.25 20.59 7.20
C ASN A 112 1.62 20.34 6.54
N ALA A 113 2.11 19.10 6.57
CA ALA A 113 3.43 18.77 6.02
C ALA A 113 3.45 18.66 4.47
N ASP A 114 2.30 18.83 3.83
CA ASP A 114 2.06 18.43 2.45
C ASP A 114 1.72 19.58 1.51
N ILE A 115 1.95 20.80 1.98
CA ILE A 115 1.79 22.08 1.29
C ILE A 115 3.15 22.78 1.20
N VAL A 116 3.31 23.63 0.18
CA VAL A 116 4.44 24.56 0.07
C VAL A 116 3.92 25.94 0.41
N TRP A 117 4.55 26.58 1.39
CA TRP A 117 4.07 27.85 1.87
C TRP A 117 5.16 28.85 2.26
N GLN A 118 4.82 30.13 2.13
CA GLN A 118 5.58 31.26 2.63
C GLN A 118 4.67 32.35 3.14
N VAL A 119 4.77 32.69 4.42
CA VAL A 119 4.03 33.79 5.02
C VAL A 119 4.84 34.43 6.15
N ALA A 120 4.54 35.68 6.52
CA ALA A 120 5.08 36.27 7.73
C ALA A 120 4.23 35.83 8.94
N PRO A 121 4.81 35.63 10.14
CA PRO A 121 4.03 35.18 11.31
C PRO A 121 3.19 36.30 11.91
N GLY A 122 3.60 37.56 11.72
CA GLY A 122 3.00 38.76 12.33
C GLY A 122 1.47 38.89 12.19
N PRO A 123 0.86 38.68 11.01
CA PRO A 123 -0.60 38.72 10.86
C PRO A 123 -1.33 37.68 11.72
N LEU A 124 -0.81 36.45 11.82
CA LEU A 124 -1.43 35.41 12.65
C LEU A 124 -1.23 35.67 14.14
N LEU A 125 -0.04 36.15 14.55
CA LEU A 125 0.24 36.55 15.93
C LEU A 125 -0.73 37.66 16.38
N ARG A 126 -0.86 38.73 15.59
CA ARG A 126 -1.77 39.84 15.90
C ARG A 126 -3.22 39.40 16.00
N ALA A 127 -3.70 38.62 15.03
CA ALA A 127 -5.08 38.13 15.05
C ALA A 127 -5.35 37.22 16.26
N ARG A 128 -4.38 36.38 16.64
CA ARG A 128 -4.52 35.50 17.80
C ARG A 128 -4.54 36.29 19.12
N SER A 129 -3.68 37.30 19.24
CA SER A 129 -3.61 38.16 20.42
C SER A 129 -4.78 39.13 20.52
N ASP A 130 -5.37 39.54 19.39
CA ASP A 130 -6.55 40.40 19.36
C ASP A 130 -7.72 39.73 20.10
N GLY A 131 -8.03 40.25 21.29
CA GLY A 131 -9.04 39.73 22.21
C GLY A 131 -8.93 38.23 22.47
N ASP A 132 -7.69 37.73 22.62
CA ASP A 132 -7.31 36.35 22.97
C ASP A 132 -8.16 35.28 22.23
N ALA A 133 -8.14 35.34 20.90
CA ALA A 133 -8.85 34.38 20.07
C ALA A 133 -8.33 32.95 20.32
N LEU A 134 -9.15 31.91 20.16
CA LEU A 134 -8.70 30.53 20.31
C LEU A 134 -7.67 30.15 19.24
N ALA A 135 -7.92 30.57 18.00
CA ALA A 135 -7.08 30.25 16.85
C ALA A 135 -7.11 31.36 15.80
N ALA A 136 -5.95 31.55 15.15
CA ALA A 136 -5.81 32.33 13.92
C ALA A 136 -5.38 31.39 12.79
N LEU A 137 -6.17 31.34 11.72
CA LEU A 137 -6.04 30.41 10.60
C LEU A 137 -5.69 31.20 9.34
N TRP A 138 -4.62 30.83 8.64
CA TRP A 138 -4.31 31.51 7.38
C TRP A 138 -5.22 31.02 6.25
N LEU A 139 -5.89 31.96 5.59
CA LEU A 139 -6.84 31.76 4.51
C LEU A 139 -6.28 32.25 3.17
N VAL A 140 -6.53 31.48 2.11
CA VAL A 140 -6.06 31.73 0.74
C VAL A 140 -7.27 31.95 -0.19
N PRO A 141 -7.55 33.21 -0.61
CA PRO A 141 -8.79 33.53 -1.34
C PRO A 141 -8.79 33.10 -2.81
N GLU A 142 -7.63 32.88 -3.42
CA GLU A 142 -7.50 32.72 -4.88
C GLU A 142 -7.25 31.28 -5.34
N ARG A 143 -6.91 30.37 -4.42
CA ARG A 143 -6.44 29.02 -4.75
C ARG A 143 -7.12 27.96 -3.91
N GLY A 144 -7.04 26.71 -4.34
CA GLY A 144 -7.60 25.56 -3.63
C GLY A 144 -9.12 25.44 -3.73
N PRO A 145 -9.76 24.61 -2.89
CA PRO A 145 -11.19 24.32 -2.98
C PRO A 145 -12.10 25.47 -2.53
N ARG A 146 -11.54 26.46 -1.83
CA ARG A 146 -12.19 27.69 -1.34
C ARG A 146 -13.52 27.43 -0.63
N THR A 147 -13.45 26.81 0.55
CA THR A 147 -14.61 26.32 1.30
C THR A 147 -14.92 27.12 2.57
N VAL A 148 -14.08 28.07 2.96
CA VAL A 148 -14.21 28.84 4.20
C VAL A 148 -14.83 30.22 3.91
N GLU A 149 -15.73 30.67 4.76
CA GLU A 149 -16.27 32.04 4.77
C GLU A 149 -15.99 32.71 6.13
N THR A 150 -15.85 34.04 6.11
CA THR A 150 -15.65 34.87 7.31
C THR A 150 -16.64 36.02 7.33
N ASP A 151 -16.93 36.55 8.53
CA ASP A 151 -17.59 37.85 8.67
C ASP A 151 -16.62 39.02 8.43
N ALA A 152 -17.13 40.25 8.57
CA ALA A 152 -16.33 41.48 8.40
C ALA A 152 -15.21 41.64 9.43
N GLY A 153 -15.32 41.00 10.60
CA GLY A 153 -14.29 40.97 11.64
C GLY A 153 -13.28 39.84 11.46
N GLY A 154 -13.39 39.06 10.38
CA GLY A 154 -12.53 37.90 10.11
C GLY A 154 -12.88 36.66 10.93
N ARG A 155 -13.99 36.64 11.70
CA ARG A 155 -14.42 35.43 12.39
C ARG A 155 -14.94 34.44 11.36
N ILE A 156 -14.50 33.18 11.45
CA ILE A 156 -14.96 32.12 10.56
C ILE A 156 -16.42 31.80 10.86
N THR A 157 -17.26 31.91 9.84
CA THR A 157 -18.69 31.59 9.92
C THR A 157 -18.99 30.16 9.48
N THR A 158 -18.22 29.63 8.53
CA THR A 158 -18.30 28.24 8.10
C THR A 158 -16.99 27.77 7.46
N PHE A 159 -16.64 26.50 7.68
CA PHE A 159 -15.55 25.82 6.96
C PHE A 159 -16.06 25.06 5.72
N ARG A 160 -17.37 25.01 5.52
CA ARG A 160 -18.10 24.16 4.57
C ARG A 160 -19.09 24.98 3.74
N SER A 161 -18.60 26.03 3.11
CA SER A 161 -19.39 26.92 2.24
C SER A 161 -20.12 26.13 1.15
N ALA A 162 -21.43 26.37 1.03
CA ALA A 162 -22.23 25.89 -0.09
C ALA A 162 -21.86 26.58 -1.42
N ARG A 163 -21.21 27.75 -1.35
CA ARG A 163 -20.78 28.57 -2.49
C ARG A 163 -19.28 28.38 -2.81
N ARG A 164 -18.71 27.22 -2.45
CA ARG A 164 -17.27 26.94 -2.62
C ARG A 164 -16.73 27.39 -3.98
N GLY A 165 -15.63 28.14 -3.98
CA GLY A 165 -15.02 28.69 -5.20
C GLY A 165 -15.60 30.00 -5.70
N SER A 166 -16.62 30.55 -5.04
CA SER A 166 -17.18 31.87 -5.38
C SER A 166 -16.38 33.01 -4.71
N PRO A 167 -16.47 34.25 -5.21
CA PRO A 167 -15.94 35.41 -4.49
C PRO A 167 -16.42 35.46 -3.04
N GLY A 168 -15.54 35.85 -2.11
CA GLY A 168 -15.82 35.84 -0.68
C GLY A 168 -15.57 34.49 0.02
N THR A 169 -15.22 33.43 -0.72
CA THR A 169 -14.76 32.15 -0.15
C THR A 169 -13.25 32.02 -0.21
N ALA A 170 -12.66 31.32 0.77
CA ALA A 170 -11.22 31.11 0.86
C ALA A 170 -10.85 29.66 1.23
N THR A 171 -9.65 29.24 0.90
CA THR A 171 -9.10 27.93 1.28
C THR A 171 -8.40 28.05 2.63
N PHE A 172 -8.71 27.16 3.56
CA PHE A 172 -7.91 27.00 4.75
C PHE A 172 -6.53 26.44 4.37
N SER A 173 -5.47 27.22 4.59
CA SER A 173 -4.13 26.92 4.10
C SER A 173 -3.50 25.68 4.73
N GLY A 174 -3.90 25.33 5.96
CA GLY A 174 -3.22 24.35 6.79
C GLY A 174 -2.10 24.92 7.66
N VAL A 175 -1.89 26.25 7.70
CA VAL A 175 -0.99 26.95 8.64
C VAL A 175 -1.83 27.75 9.62
N GLN A 176 -1.58 27.56 10.91
CA GLN A 176 -2.40 28.17 11.96
C GLN A 176 -1.65 28.33 13.28
N LEU A 177 -2.09 29.29 14.08
CA LEU A 177 -1.62 29.53 15.45
C LEU A 177 -2.77 29.33 16.43
N VAL A 178 -2.55 28.55 17.48
CA VAL A 178 -3.63 27.96 18.29
C VAL A 178 -3.34 28.08 19.80
N SER A 179 -4.39 28.23 20.59
CA SER A 179 -4.38 28.14 22.05
C SER A 179 -4.34 26.71 22.58
N PRO A 180 -3.65 26.43 23.71
CA PRO A 180 -3.84 25.18 24.46
C PRO A 180 -5.30 24.91 24.83
N ARG A 181 -6.15 25.94 24.91
CA ARG A 181 -7.60 25.79 25.08
C ARG A 181 -8.26 24.89 24.03
N LEU A 182 -7.68 24.72 22.84
CA LEU A 182 -8.21 23.78 21.83
C LEU A 182 -8.22 22.33 22.35
N LEU A 183 -7.29 21.97 23.24
CA LEU A 183 -7.14 20.61 23.77
C LEU A 183 -8.33 20.15 24.64
N THR A 184 -9.17 21.09 25.12
CA THR A 184 -10.40 20.77 25.87
C THR A 184 -11.52 20.25 24.98
N PHE A 185 -11.47 20.53 23.67
CA PHE A 185 -12.44 20.07 22.68
C PHE A 185 -12.07 18.71 22.06
N LEU A 186 -10.89 18.17 22.39
CA LEU A 186 -10.52 16.82 21.98
C LEU A 186 -11.46 15.79 22.60
N PRO A 187 -11.81 14.72 21.87
CA PRO A 187 -12.67 13.66 22.39
C PRO A 187 -12.04 12.97 23.60
N ALA A 188 -12.89 12.50 24.51
CA ALA A 188 -12.45 11.69 25.66
C ALA A 188 -11.88 10.33 25.19
N ASP A 189 -12.51 9.73 24.17
CA ASP A 189 -11.98 8.56 23.49
C ASP A 189 -10.78 8.94 22.61
N ARG A 190 -9.59 8.53 23.05
CA ARG A 190 -8.32 8.77 22.36
C ARG A 190 -8.22 8.10 20.99
N ALA A 191 -9.08 7.10 20.70
CA ALA A 191 -9.10 6.40 19.43
C ALA A 191 -10.10 7.00 18.42
N GLN A 192 -10.88 8.01 18.83
CA GLN A 192 -11.86 8.65 17.96
C GLN A 192 -11.18 9.44 16.84
N VAL A 193 -11.65 9.22 15.61
CA VAL A 193 -11.20 9.99 14.44
C VAL A 193 -11.88 11.36 14.47
N VAL A 194 -11.08 12.43 14.48
CA VAL A 194 -11.59 13.81 14.48
C VAL A 194 -10.66 14.73 13.70
N SER A 195 -11.23 15.64 12.91
CA SER A 195 -10.49 16.67 12.16
C SER A 195 -10.34 17.97 12.96
N LEU A 196 -9.31 18.76 12.65
CA LEU A 196 -9.15 20.11 13.23
C LEU A 196 -10.37 21.01 12.98
N VAL A 197 -11.00 20.88 11.81
CA VAL A 197 -12.21 21.64 11.45
C VAL A 197 -13.34 21.35 12.42
N GLU A 198 -13.55 20.07 12.76
CA GLU A 198 -14.58 19.69 13.74
C GLU A 198 -14.29 20.24 15.14
N LEU A 199 -13.01 20.28 15.55
CA LEU A 199 -12.62 20.90 16.82
C LEU A 199 -12.91 22.41 16.83
N TYR A 200 -12.62 23.11 15.72
CA TYR A 200 -12.93 24.54 15.59
C TYR A 200 -14.44 24.81 15.54
N GLU A 201 -15.21 23.97 14.85
CA GLU A 201 -16.68 24.04 14.82
C GLU A 201 -17.28 23.79 16.22
N ALA A 202 -16.72 22.86 17.00
CA ALA A 202 -17.11 22.63 18.39
C ALA A 202 -16.78 23.84 19.28
N ALA A 203 -15.56 24.38 19.15
CA ALA A 203 -15.13 25.52 19.96
C ALA A 203 -15.92 26.80 19.64
N ALA A 204 -16.16 27.08 18.37
CA ALA A 204 -16.97 28.22 17.95
C ALA A 204 -18.40 28.15 18.50
N ARG A 205 -19.01 26.94 18.55
CA ARG A 205 -20.32 26.72 19.19
C ARG A 205 -20.29 26.95 20.70
N ALA A 206 -19.15 26.72 21.35
CA ALA A 206 -18.91 27.04 22.76
C ALA A 206 -18.56 28.52 23.01
N GLY A 207 -18.64 29.38 21.99
CA GLY A 207 -18.40 30.82 22.09
C GLY A 207 -16.97 31.26 21.78
N GLU A 208 -16.04 30.34 21.57
CA GLU A 208 -14.65 30.66 21.25
C GLU A 208 -14.53 31.44 19.94
N ARG A 209 -13.52 32.31 19.86
CA ARG A 209 -13.20 33.08 18.65
C ARG A 209 -12.24 32.31 17.77
N VAL A 210 -12.66 31.98 16.56
CA VAL A 210 -11.80 31.36 15.54
C VAL A 210 -11.72 32.32 14.35
N LEU A 211 -10.52 32.86 14.11
CA LEU A 211 -10.30 33.94 13.15
C LEU A 211 -9.58 33.45 11.90
N GLY A 212 -10.05 33.90 10.75
CA GLY A 212 -9.40 33.75 9.45
C GLY A 212 -8.57 34.97 9.11
N VAL A 213 -7.33 34.76 8.68
CA VAL A 213 -6.39 35.82 8.32
C VAL A 213 -5.96 35.64 6.89
N THR A 214 -6.06 36.68 6.06
CA THR A 214 -5.46 36.68 4.72
C THR A 214 -4.08 37.32 4.78
N ALA A 215 -3.13 36.78 4.02
CA ALA A 215 -1.78 37.31 3.94
C ALA A 215 -1.60 38.21 2.71
N GLY A 216 -0.64 39.14 2.76
CA GLY A 216 -0.38 40.08 1.66
C GLY A 216 0.24 39.43 0.42
N ALA A 217 0.38 40.22 -0.65
CA ALA A 217 0.74 39.77 -2.00
C ALA A 217 2.06 38.97 -2.17
N ARG A 218 2.94 38.96 -1.16
CA ARG A 218 4.19 38.18 -1.17
C ARG A 218 4.04 36.77 -0.60
N ALA A 219 2.87 36.40 -0.09
CA ALA A 219 2.66 35.06 0.46
C ALA A 219 2.55 34.01 -0.66
N VAL A 220 3.12 32.83 -0.41
CA VAL A 220 3.09 31.71 -1.36
C VAL A 220 2.30 30.58 -0.75
N TRP A 221 1.34 30.02 -1.46
CA TRP A 221 0.65 28.78 -1.07
C TRP A 221 0.42 27.90 -2.29
N ASP A 222 0.98 26.70 -2.25
CA ASP A 222 0.82 25.66 -3.28
C ASP A 222 0.53 24.30 -2.62
N ASP A 223 -0.51 23.60 -3.08
CA ASP A 223 -0.84 22.24 -2.63
C ASP A 223 -0.41 21.22 -3.68
N ALA A 224 0.39 20.23 -3.27
CA ALA A 224 0.72 19.06 -4.07
C ALA A 224 -0.33 17.95 -3.89
N GLY A 225 -1.62 18.29 -3.94
CA GLY A 225 -2.72 17.42 -3.54
C GLY A 225 -2.91 16.20 -4.44
N THR A 226 -2.61 16.35 -5.73
CA THR A 226 -2.77 15.32 -6.78
C THR A 226 -1.52 15.18 -7.64
N LEU A 227 -1.40 14.04 -8.35
CA LEU A 227 -0.27 13.79 -9.25
C LEU A 227 -0.08 14.90 -10.31
N PRO A 228 -1.14 15.37 -11.00
CA PRO A 228 -1.04 16.53 -11.88
C PRO A 228 -0.53 17.80 -11.17
N ASP A 229 -1.02 18.12 -9.97
CA ASP A 229 -0.60 19.31 -9.22
C ASP A 229 0.90 19.23 -8.89
N TYR A 230 1.35 18.10 -8.37
CA TYR A 230 2.75 17.88 -8.03
C TYR A 230 3.67 18.03 -9.25
N LEU A 231 3.32 17.44 -10.39
CA LEU A 231 4.14 17.54 -11.61
C LEU A 231 4.20 18.98 -12.13
N ARG A 232 3.11 19.76 -12.03
CA ARG A 232 3.13 21.19 -12.35
C ARG A 232 4.03 21.98 -11.40
N LEU A 233 3.96 21.72 -10.10
CA LEU A 233 4.83 22.36 -9.12
C LEU A 233 6.29 22.01 -9.39
N ARG A 234 6.63 20.77 -9.73
CA ARG A 234 8.02 20.37 -10.05
C ARG A 234 8.62 21.20 -11.18
N LYS A 235 7.83 21.57 -12.20
CA LYS A 235 8.24 22.50 -13.25
C LYS A 235 8.49 23.91 -12.68
N ARG A 236 7.57 24.43 -11.86
CA ARG A 236 7.67 25.77 -11.24
C ARG A 236 8.90 25.92 -10.33
N TYR A 237 9.24 24.88 -9.58
CA TYR A 237 10.33 24.90 -8.59
C TYR A 237 11.65 24.32 -9.13
N ARG A 238 11.78 24.04 -10.43
CA ARG A 238 13.01 23.54 -11.05
C ARG A 238 14.13 24.57 -10.86
N ARG A 239 15.27 24.21 -10.25
CA ARG A 239 16.41 25.12 -10.03
C ARG A 239 17.11 25.46 -11.35
N SER A 240 16.91 26.68 -11.87
CA SER A 240 17.92 27.69 -12.27
C SER A 240 17.28 28.89 -13.03
N ARG A 241 17.96 30.06 -13.05
CA ARG A 241 17.60 31.46 -13.47
C ARG A 241 16.69 31.66 -14.73
N PRO A 242 16.14 32.88 -14.97
CA PRO A 242 14.71 33.13 -15.18
C PRO A 242 14.27 33.32 -16.64
N ALA A 243 12.93 33.25 -16.79
CA ALA A 243 12.02 33.81 -17.80
C ALA A 243 12.29 33.57 -19.30
N ALA A 244 11.35 32.88 -19.96
CA ALA A 244 10.74 33.36 -21.20
C ALA A 244 9.43 32.60 -21.52
N SER A 245 8.44 33.42 -21.92
CA SER A 245 7.40 33.20 -22.94
C SER A 245 6.47 31.98 -22.87
N GLY A 246 5.19 32.29 -22.60
CA GLY A 246 4.11 32.12 -23.57
C GLY A 246 4.08 30.84 -24.41
N HIS A 247 3.90 29.69 -23.78
CA HIS A 247 3.31 28.53 -24.44
C HIS A 247 2.18 27.97 -23.56
N PRO A 248 1.10 27.43 -24.16
CA PRO A 248 0.05 26.76 -23.40
C PRO A 248 0.69 25.65 -22.56
N PRO A 249 0.16 25.35 -21.36
CA PRO A 249 0.74 24.38 -20.47
C PRO A 249 0.83 23.03 -21.18
N VAL A 250 2.05 22.60 -21.54
CA VAL A 250 2.29 21.23 -22.02
C VAL A 250 1.75 20.30 -20.97
N GLN A 251 0.69 19.55 -21.31
CA GLN A 251 0.11 18.55 -20.44
C GLN A 251 1.24 17.62 -19.99
N PRO A 252 1.46 17.42 -18.68
CA PRO A 252 2.61 16.65 -18.19
C PRO A 252 2.44 15.13 -18.39
N PHE A 253 1.46 14.74 -19.19
CA PHE A 253 1.06 13.38 -19.49
C PHE A 253 0.33 13.32 -20.83
N ASP A 254 0.33 12.14 -21.43
CA ASP A 254 -0.44 11.77 -22.61
C ASP A 254 -1.54 10.79 -22.19
N ILE A 255 -2.69 10.81 -22.88
CA ILE A 255 -3.76 9.83 -22.66
C ILE A 255 -3.78 8.88 -23.86
N SER A 256 -3.66 7.58 -23.62
CA SER A 256 -3.73 6.57 -24.67
C SER A 256 -5.17 6.46 -25.22
N PRO A 257 -5.38 5.90 -26.42
CA PRO A 257 -6.72 5.64 -26.94
C PRO A 257 -7.60 4.75 -26.03
N ARG A 258 -6.98 4.03 -25.09
CA ARG A 258 -7.66 3.19 -24.09
C ARG A 258 -7.90 3.91 -22.76
N GLY A 259 -7.62 5.21 -22.69
CA GLY A 259 -7.77 6.04 -21.47
C GLY A 259 -6.63 5.88 -20.46
N GLU A 260 -5.53 5.21 -20.80
CA GLU A 260 -4.39 5.08 -19.89
C GLU A 260 -3.57 6.37 -19.89
N VAL A 261 -3.18 6.86 -18.71
CA VAL A 261 -2.40 8.09 -18.58
C VAL A 261 -0.91 7.77 -18.50
N TRP A 262 -0.14 8.28 -19.46
CA TRP A 262 1.29 8.07 -19.59
C TRP A 262 2.07 9.34 -19.28
N TYR A 263 3.07 9.26 -18.42
CA TYR A 263 3.89 10.38 -17.98
C TYR A 263 5.30 10.27 -18.56
N ASP A 264 6.01 11.39 -18.71
CA ASP A 264 7.43 11.36 -19.07
C ASP A 264 8.25 10.66 -17.97
N ALA A 265 9.14 9.73 -18.33
CA ALA A 265 10.03 9.09 -17.36
C ALA A 265 10.98 10.11 -16.70
N ALA A 266 11.48 11.11 -17.44
CA ALA A 266 12.21 12.24 -16.88
C ALA A 266 11.37 13.08 -15.89
N ALA A 267 10.05 13.04 -16.09
CA ALA A 267 8.96 13.51 -15.22
C ALA A 267 8.94 12.87 -13.82
N TRP A 268 9.34 11.60 -13.75
CA TRP A 268 9.05 10.69 -12.66
C TRP A 268 10.03 10.87 -11.47
N PRO A 269 9.54 10.83 -10.22
CA PRO A 269 10.32 11.17 -9.02
C PRO A 269 11.22 10.05 -8.49
N ASP A 270 11.11 8.82 -9.02
CA ASP A 270 11.81 7.67 -8.44
C ASP A 270 13.30 7.77 -8.78
N PRO A 271 14.18 7.96 -7.77
CA PRO A 271 15.61 8.14 -8.01
C PRO A 271 16.25 6.89 -8.60
N ALA A 272 15.64 5.71 -8.45
CA ALA A 272 16.12 4.47 -9.03
C ALA A 272 15.81 4.33 -10.51
N LEU A 273 14.81 5.07 -11.03
CA LEU A 273 14.37 4.90 -12.42
C LEU A 273 15.46 5.31 -13.42
N ALA A 274 16.01 6.52 -13.31
CA ALA A 274 17.00 7.01 -14.27
C ALA A 274 18.29 6.16 -14.33
N PRO A 275 18.92 5.78 -13.20
CA PRO A 275 20.06 4.85 -13.22
C PRO A 275 19.72 3.51 -13.85
N LEU A 276 18.55 2.96 -13.56
CA LEU A 276 18.17 1.64 -14.06
C LEU A 276 17.87 1.67 -15.57
N LEU A 277 17.24 2.73 -16.08
CA LEU A 277 17.02 2.91 -17.52
C LEU A 277 18.35 3.04 -18.27
N SER A 278 19.34 3.73 -17.69
CA SER A 278 20.66 3.92 -18.32
C SER A 278 21.40 2.61 -18.58
N ASN A 279 21.10 1.55 -17.81
CA ASN A 279 21.64 0.20 -17.98
C ASN A 279 20.71 -0.71 -18.81
N SER A 280 19.86 -0.14 -19.67
CA SER A 280 18.86 -0.88 -20.41
C SER A 280 18.65 -0.32 -21.83
N VAL A 281 17.76 -0.94 -22.59
CA VAL A 281 17.35 -0.47 -23.93
C VAL A 281 16.47 0.80 -23.91
N PHE A 282 16.11 1.30 -22.72
CA PHE A 282 15.25 2.45 -22.54
C PHE A 282 16.06 3.72 -22.26
N THR A 283 15.66 4.86 -22.84
CA THR A 283 16.33 6.14 -22.60
C THR A 283 15.38 7.11 -21.88
N LEU A 284 15.84 7.73 -20.79
CA LEU A 284 15.02 8.58 -19.92
C LEU A 284 14.22 9.66 -20.68
N GLY A 285 14.79 10.27 -21.72
CA GLY A 285 14.14 11.34 -22.50
C GLY A 285 13.07 10.88 -23.49
N LYS A 286 13.02 9.59 -23.84
CA LYS A 286 12.02 9.02 -24.78
C LYS A 286 11.05 8.06 -24.11
N THR A 287 11.36 7.62 -22.89
CA THR A 287 10.53 6.66 -22.15
C THR A 287 9.34 7.37 -21.51
N LYS A 288 8.17 6.75 -21.65
CA LYS A 288 6.94 7.09 -20.94
C LYS A 288 6.67 6.03 -19.88
N VAL A 289 6.00 6.41 -18.79
CA VAL A 289 5.65 5.51 -17.68
C VAL A 289 4.18 5.64 -17.34
N THR A 290 3.54 4.53 -16.98
CA THR A 290 2.20 4.51 -16.39
C THR A 290 2.20 3.65 -15.12
N PRO A 291 1.58 4.11 -14.03
CA PRO A 291 1.32 3.27 -12.87
C PRO A 291 0.56 2.00 -13.24
N LEU A 292 0.91 0.88 -12.58
CA LEU A 292 0.02 -0.27 -12.46
C LEU A 292 -0.60 -0.31 -11.06
N ALA A 293 -1.83 -0.82 -10.97
CA ALA A 293 -2.58 -0.88 -9.71
C ALA A 293 -1.82 -1.70 -8.65
N GLN A 294 -1.80 -1.19 -7.42
CA GLN A 294 -1.11 -1.84 -6.30
C GLN A 294 -1.90 -3.07 -5.82
N ARG A 295 -1.26 -4.24 -5.78
CA ARG A 295 -1.86 -5.52 -5.33
C ARG A 295 -1.57 -5.85 -3.86
N GLY A 296 -1.58 -4.86 -2.97
CA GLY A 296 -1.40 -5.10 -1.51
C GLY A 296 0.02 -5.51 -1.07
N SER A 297 1.04 -5.26 -1.88
CA SER A 297 2.45 -5.52 -1.53
C SER A 297 3.23 -4.23 -1.30
N ASP A 298 4.37 -4.32 -0.58
CA ASP A 298 5.39 -3.27 -0.42
C ASP A 298 6.19 -3.01 -1.72
N ARG A 299 5.58 -3.29 -2.86
CA ARG A 299 6.16 -3.12 -4.19
C ARG A 299 5.26 -2.24 -5.01
N SER A 300 5.89 -1.50 -5.89
CA SER A 300 5.24 -0.57 -6.80
C SER A 300 5.72 -0.82 -8.21
N PHE A 301 4.76 -0.87 -9.12
CA PHE A 301 4.96 -1.31 -10.48
C PHE A 301 4.63 -0.16 -11.44
N LEU A 302 5.54 0.13 -12.35
CA LEU A 302 5.29 1.03 -13.47
C LEU A 302 5.45 0.23 -14.75
N ARG A 303 4.48 0.32 -15.64
CA ARG A 303 4.71 -0.07 -17.02
C ARG A 303 5.44 1.06 -17.72
N ILE A 304 6.57 0.77 -18.33
CA ILE A 304 7.36 1.72 -19.09
C ILE A 304 7.31 1.38 -20.58
N ARG A 305 7.40 2.40 -21.43
CA ARG A 305 7.36 2.25 -22.89
C ARG A 305 8.32 3.21 -23.57
N ASN A 306 9.02 2.74 -24.59
CA ASN A 306 9.79 3.56 -25.53
C ASN A 306 9.56 3.02 -26.94
N GLY A 307 8.77 3.71 -27.76
CA GLY A 307 8.26 3.15 -29.02
C GLY A 307 7.44 1.86 -28.77
N ASP A 308 7.81 0.78 -29.46
CA ASP A 308 7.18 -0.55 -29.31
C ASP A 308 7.75 -1.37 -28.15
N ALA A 309 8.90 -0.97 -27.59
CA ALA A 309 9.50 -1.65 -26.46
C ALA A 309 8.73 -1.35 -25.16
N GLN A 310 8.43 -2.39 -24.39
CA GLN A 310 7.73 -2.31 -23.10
C GLN A 310 8.42 -3.15 -22.04
N ALA A 311 8.40 -2.65 -20.80
CA ALA A 311 8.94 -3.32 -19.64
C ALA A 311 8.17 -2.92 -18.39
N ILE A 312 8.36 -3.68 -17.31
CA ILE A 312 7.83 -3.37 -15.99
C ILE A 312 8.98 -2.94 -15.10
N PHE A 313 8.96 -1.67 -14.68
CA PHE A 313 9.80 -1.19 -13.59
C PHE A 313 9.15 -1.57 -12.26
N VAL A 314 9.94 -2.16 -11.36
CA VAL A 314 9.54 -2.57 -10.02
C VAL A 314 10.44 -1.88 -9.02
N ARG A 315 9.86 -1.20 -8.03
CA ARG A 315 10.58 -0.75 -6.83
C ARG A 315 10.14 -1.57 -5.63
N TYR A 316 11.11 -1.97 -4.82
CA TYR A 316 10.89 -2.64 -3.54
C TYR A 316 10.97 -1.64 -2.40
N GLY A 317 10.04 -1.75 -1.46
CA GLY A 317 10.19 -1.14 -0.14
C GLY A 317 11.10 -1.98 0.77
N TYR A 318 11.09 -1.64 2.06
CA TYR A 318 12.00 -2.18 3.07
C TYR A 318 11.39 -3.29 3.93
N LEU A 319 10.11 -3.62 3.73
CA LEU A 319 9.38 -4.51 4.63
C LEU A 319 9.62 -6.00 4.36
N ARG A 320 10.15 -6.35 3.18
CA ARG A 320 10.28 -7.73 2.74
C ARG A 320 11.57 -7.96 1.96
N ASP A 321 12.52 -8.63 2.60
CA ASP A 321 13.81 -8.93 2.00
C ASP A 321 13.72 -9.99 0.89
N GLU A 322 12.67 -10.82 0.88
CA GLU A 322 12.40 -11.79 -0.21
C GLU A 322 12.36 -11.14 -1.60
N ASN A 323 11.96 -9.87 -1.68
CA ASN A 323 11.93 -9.14 -2.95
C ASN A 323 13.31 -9.01 -3.60
N LEU A 324 14.39 -8.97 -2.82
CA LEU A 324 15.77 -8.91 -3.33
C LEU A 324 16.20 -10.22 -4.00
N ARG A 325 15.45 -11.31 -3.80
CA ARG A 325 15.75 -12.63 -4.36
C ARG A 325 15.15 -12.85 -5.75
N TYR A 326 14.18 -12.03 -6.16
CA TYR A 326 13.45 -12.17 -7.43
C TYR A 326 14.39 -12.36 -8.62
N ALA A 327 15.43 -11.52 -8.75
CA ALA A 327 16.30 -11.57 -9.92
C ALA A 327 17.14 -12.85 -9.99
N GLY A 328 17.62 -13.35 -8.86
CA GLY A 328 18.33 -14.64 -8.78
C GLY A 328 17.40 -15.80 -9.12
N HIS A 329 16.19 -15.79 -8.54
CA HIS A 329 15.16 -16.78 -8.82
C HIS A 329 14.77 -16.79 -10.30
N ALA A 330 14.50 -15.63 -10.89
CA ALA A 330 14.08 -15.52 -12.29
C ALA A 330 15.13 -16.08 -13.27
N ARG A 331 16.43 -15.78 -13.02
CA ARG A 331 17.54 -16.31 -13.83
C ARG A 331 17.61 -17.84 -13.77
N LEU A 332 17.52 -18.42 -12.57
CA LEU A 332 17.55 -19.88 -12.40
C LEU A 332 16.32 -20.56 -13.02
N LEU A 333 15.12 -19.99 -12.85
CA LEU A 333 13.90 -20.52 -13.44
C LEU A 333 13.94 -20.47 -14.97
N LEU A 334 14.51 -19.42 -15.57
CA LEU A 334 14.74 -19.36 -17.02
C LEU A 334 15.74 -20.41 -17.50
N GLU A 335 16.83 -20.63 -16.76
CA GLU A 335 17.82 -21.70 -17.03
C GLU A 335 17.16 -23.08 -16.99
N ALA A 336 16.26 -23.31 -16.04
CA ALA A 336 15.43 -24.52 -15.93
C ALA A 336 14.36 -24.66 -17.02
N GLY A 337 14.24 -23.69 -17.94
CA GLY A 337 13.26 -23.71 -19.04
C GLY A 337 11.87 -23.18 -18.67
N LEU A 338 11.67 -22.65 -17.46
CA LEU A 338 10.40 -22.02 -17.10
C LEU A 338 10.24 -20.67 -17.79
N ALA A 339 9.01 -20.40 -18.20
CA ALA A 339 8.59 -19.10 -18.66
C ALA A 339 8.29 -18.19 -17.45
N VAL A 340 9.24 -17.33 -17.14
CA VAL A 340 9.09 -16.22 -16.19
C VAL A 340 9.57 -14.91 -16.85
N PRO A 341 9.18 -13.72 -16.34
CA PRO A 341 9.68 -12.46 -16.86
C PRO A 341 11.20 -12.39 -16.78
N ARG A 342 11.86 -12.06 -17.90
CA ARG A 342 13.30 -11.79 -17.91
C ARG A 342 13.63 -10.55 -17.10
N VAL A 343 14.73 -10.62 -16.35
CA VAL A 343 15.35 -9.44 -15.73
C VAL A 343 16.15 -8.69 -16.79
N LEU A 344 15.72 -7.50 -17.15
CA LEU A 344 16.37 -6.62 -18.13
C LEU A 344 17.47 -5.77 -17.48
N ALA A 345 17.23 -5.31 -16.25
CA ALA A 345 18.20 -4.58 -15.43
C ALA A 345 17.86 -4.76 -13.94
N GLU A 346 18.87 -4.66 -13.08
CA GLU A 346 18.75 -4.76 -11.61
C GLU A 346 19.64 -3.72 -10.95
N SER A 347 19.15 -3.07 -9.89
CA SER A 347 19.97 -2.35 -8.94
C SER A 347 19.56 -2.77 -7.53
N ARG A 348 20.45 -3.50 -6.85
CA ARG A 348 20.22 -3.94 -5.46
C ARG A 348 20.28 -2.78 -4.48
N GLU A 349 21.25 -1.88 -4.65
CA GLU A 349 21.38 -0.66 -3.85
C GLU A 349 20.12 0.20 -3.94
N ALA A 350 19.64 0.44 -5.17
CA ALA A 350 18.42 1.19 -5.41
C ALA A 350 17.15 0.33 -5.31
N ARG A 351 17.24 -0.90 -4.79
CA ARG A 351 16.17 -1.93 -4.66
C ARG A 351 15.13 -1.85 -5.78
N ALA A 352 15.58 -1.94 -7.03
CA ALA A 352 14.76 -1.76 -8.21
C ALA A 352 15.11 -2.76 -9.31
N LEU A 353 14.09 -3.23 -10.04
CA LEU A 353 14.23 -4.10 -11.20
C LEU A 353 13.52 -3.54 -12.42
N LEU A 354 14.06 -3.89 -13.58
CA LEU A 354 13.37 -3.76 -14.85
C LEU A 354 13.13 -5.15 -15.42
N LEU A 355 11.87 -5.48 -15.66
CA LEU A 355 11.42 -6.81 -16.06
C LEU A 355 10.78 -6.77 -17.46
N GLU A 356 10.85 -7.89 -18.17
CA GLU A 356 10.01 -8.15 -19.35
C GLU A 356 8.53 -7.94 -18.99
N ASP A 357 7.80 -7.21 -19.83
CA ASP A 357 6.36 -7.08 -19.69
C ASP A 357 5.67 -8.34 -20.20
N VAL A 358 5.09 -9.13 -19.30
CA VAL A 358 4.34 -10.35 -19.65
C VAL A 358 2.84 -10.10 -19.84
N GLY A 359 2.44 -8.84 -20.03
CA GLY A 359 1.07 -8.44 -20.34
C GLY A 359 0.24 -8.12 -19.10
N ASN A 360 -1.07 -7.97 -19.31
CA ASN A 360 -2.05 -7.64 -18.26
C ASN A 360 -3.21 -8.64 -18.16
N VAL A 361 -3.16 -9.73 -18.93
CA VAL A 361 -4.17 -10.80 -18.91
C VAL A 361 -3.59 -11.96 -18.11
N ASN A 362 -4.27 -12.39 -17.06
CA ASN A 362 -3.91 -13.58 -16.30
C ASN A 362 -4.81 -14.78 -16.66
N LEU A 363 -4.51 -15.95 -16.11
CA LEU A 363 -5.25 -17.18 -16.39
C LEU A 363 -6.72 -17.06 -15.98
N LEU A 364 -7.02 -16.43 -14.85
CA LEU A 364 -8.41 -16.19 -14.42
C LEU A 364 -9.18 -15.35 -15.45
N ASP A 365 -8.61 -14.24 -15.92
CA ASP A 365 -9.24 -13.38 -16.94
C ASP A 365 -9.55 -14.19 -18.21
N GLN A 366 -8.64 -15.07 -18.61
CA GLN A 366 -8.81 -15.90 -19.80
C GLN A 366 -9.89 -16.98 -19.60
N LEU A 367 -9.99 -17.56 -18.41
CA LEU A 367 -11.05 -18.53 -18.07
C LEU A 367 -12.43 -17.86 -18.09
N CYS A 368 -12.55 -16.64 -17.56
CA CYS A 368 -13.79 -15.89 -17.62
C CYS A 368 -14.22 -15.58 -19.06
N ARG A 369 -13.27 -15.34 -19.97
CA ARG A 369 -13.56 -15.08 -21.40
C ARG A 369 -13.83 -16.34 -22.20
N CYS A 370 -13.15 -17.45 -21.90
CA CYS A 370 -13.26 -18.69 -22.67
C CYS A 370 -13.16 -19.92 -21.75
N PRO A 371 -14.23 -20.27 -21.03
CA PRO A 371 -14.23 -21.38 -20.06
C PRO A 371 -13.85 -22.73 -20.67
N GLY A 372 -14.25 -22.98 -21.93
CA GLY A 372 -13.93 -24.23 -22.65
C GLY A 372 -12.43 -24.46 -22.88
N SER A 373 -11.59 -23.46 -22.65
CA SER A 373 -10.13 -23.58 -22.76
C SER A 373 -9.43 -24.01 -21.47
N ALA A 374 -10.17 -24.20 -20.37
CA ALA A 374 -9.64 -24.44 -19.02
C ALA A 374 -8.64 -25.60 -18.98
N GLU A 375 -9.06 -26.81 -19.36
CA GLU A 375 -8.21 -28.00 -19.26
C GLU A 375 -6.89 -27.83 -20.02
N ARG A 376 -6.95 -27.29 -21.25
CA ARG A 376 -5.76 -27.02 -22.07
C ARG A 376 -4.83 -26.01 -21.41
N LEU A 377 -5.35 -24.93 -20.83
CA LEU A 377 -4.54 -23.90 -20.19
C LEU A 377 -3.92 -24.40 -18.88
N TYR A 378 -4.67 -25.13 -18.06
CA TYR A 378 -4.13 -25.73 -16.83
C TYR A 378 -3.08 -26.80 -17.10
N ARG A 379 -3.23 -27.62 -18.16
CA ARG A 379 -2.17 -28.55 -18.57
C ARG A 379 -0.88 -27.80 -18.92
N LYS A 380 -0.97 -26.69 -19.66
CA LYS A 380 0.18 -25.81 -19.95
C LYS A 380 0.77 -25.17 -18.69
N THR A 381 -0.04 -24.78 -17.72
CA THR A 381 0.46 -24.31 -16.42
C THR A 381 1.19 -25.43 -15.70
N LEU A 382 0.62 -26.64 -15.67
CA LEU A 382 1.22 -27.81 -15.04
C LEU A 382 2.53 -28.23 -15.70
N ASP A 383 2.70 -28.04 -17.01
CA ASP A 383 4.01 -28.20 -17.66
C ASP A 383 5.09 -27.33 -17.00
N GLN A 384 4.76 -26.09 -16.64
CA GLN A 384 5.67 -25.18 -15.93
C GLN A 384 5.88 -25.63 -14.47
N VAL A 385 4.83 -26.13 -13.80
CA VAL A 385 4.93 -26.66 -12.43
C VAL A 385 5.80 -27.90 -12.38
N VAL A 386 5.71 -28.78 -13.38
CA VAL A 386 6.59 -29.96 -13.50
C VAL A 386 8.05 -29.53 -13.60
N LEU A 387 8.37 -28.55 -14.44
CA LEU A 387 9.71 -27.99 -14.52
C LEU A 387 10.16 -27.35 -13.20
N LEU A 388 9.25 -26.64 -12.50
CA LEU A 388 9.52 -26.04 -11.19
C LEU A 388 9.91 -27.12 -10.18
N HIS A 389 9.11 -28.18 -10.11
CA HIS A 389 9.24 -29.22 -9.11
C HIS A 389 10.42 -30.17 -9.42
N THR A 390 10.86 -30.27 -10.67
CA THR A 390 11.94 -31.17 -11.11
C THR A 390 13.24 -30.40 -11.37
N GLU A 391 13.42 -29.90 -12.59
CA GLU A 391 14.68 -29.33 -13.06
C GLU A 391 15.09 -28.09 -12.28
N ALA A 392 14.15 -27.18 -11.98
CA ALA A 392 14.46 -26.01 -11.16
C ALA A 392 14.85 -26.39 -9.73
N THR A 393 14.17 -27.37 -9.11
CA THR A 393 14.55 -27.93 -7.79
C THR A 393 15.98 -28.46 -7.82
N ARG A 394 16.32 -29.27 -8.83
CA ARG A 394 17.66 -29.85 -9.00
C ARG A 394 18.73 -28.76 -9.13
N LEU A 395 18.49 -27.78 -10.02
CA LEU A 395 19.42 -26.67 -10.23
C LEU A 395 19.60 -25.83 -8.96
N ALA A 396 18.51 -25.45 -8.29
CA ALA A 396 18.58 -24.62 -7.07
C ALA A 396 19.40 -25.28 -5.96
N ARG A 397 19.24 -26.59 -5.76
CA ARG A 397 20.05 -27.35 -4.79
C ARG A 397 21.52 -27.39 -5.19
N SER A 398 21.80 -27.71 -6.44
CA SER A 398 23.19 -27.81 -6.93
C SER A 398 23.95 -26.48 -6.83
N ARG A 399 23.24 -25.35 -6.91
CA ARG A 399 23.81 -23.99 -6.86
C ARG A 399 23.74 -23.35 -5.47
N GLY A 400 23.08 -24.00 -4.50
CA GLY A 400 22.82 -23.41 -3.19
C GLY A 400 22.05 -22.09 -3.28
N LEU A 401 21.05 -22.01 -4.17
CA LEU A 401 20.25 -20.79 -4.35
C LEU A 401 19.58 -20.42 -3.02
N GLU A 402 19.68 -19.15 -2.63
CA GLU A 402 19.04 -18.65 -1.41
C GLU A 402 17.51 -18.66 -1.57
N MET A 403 16.83 -19.33 -0.64
CA MET A 403 15.39 -19.50 -0.60
C MET A 403 14.82 -18.93 0.69
N GLU A 404 13.51 -18.71 0.71
CA GLU A 404 12.81 -18.55 1.98
C GLU A 404 12.91 -19.84 2.83
N PRO A 405 12.76 -19.75 4.16
CA PRO A 405 12.76 -20.92 5.04
C PRO A 405 11.79 -21.99 4.54
N ALA A 406 12.28 -23.23 4.49
CA ALA A 406 11.51 -24.39 4.08
C ALA A 406 10.24 -24.56 4.94
N PHE A 407 9.27 -25.28 4.41
CA PHE A 407 8.11 -25.67 5.19
C PHE A 407 8.52 -26.55 6.37
N ASP A 408 8.11 -26.11 7.56
CA ASP A 408 8.27 -26.83 8.81
C ASP A 408 6.96 -26.78 9.60
N ARG A 409 6.95 -27.47 10.74
CA ARG A 409 5.79 -27.51 11.62
C ARG A 409 5.36 -26.12 12.08
N ARG A 410 6.33 -25.25 12.38
CA ARG A 410 6.08 -23.89 12.89
C ARG A 410 5.36 -23.02 11.86
N LEU A 411 5.76 -23.10 10.59
CA LEU A 411 5.12 -22.37 9.51
C LEU A 411 3.67 -22.83 9.29
N TYR A 412 3.43 -24.14 9.30
CA TYR A 412 2.07 -24.68 9.19
C TYR A 412 1.18 -24.25 10.36
N ASP A 413 1.70 -24.32 11.59
CA ASP A 413 1.00 -23.86 12.79
C ASP A 413 0.70 -22.35 12.73
N TRP A 414 1.63 -21.54 12.24
CA TRP A 414 1.42 -20.09 12.05
C TRP A 414 0.33 -19.79 11.02
N GLU A 415 0.33 -20.49 9.88
CA GLU A 415 -0.70 -20.33 8.84
C GLU A 415 -2.09 -20.74 9.36
N ARG A 416 -2.16 -21.84 10.13
CA ARG A 416 -3.37 -22.26 10.85
C ARG A 416 -3.84 -21.16 11.81
N ASP A 417 -2.97 -20.69 12.67
CA ASP A 417 -3.33 -19.72 13.71
C ASP A 417 -3.78 -18.40 13.12
N LEU A 418 -3.28 -18.01 11.95
CA LEU A 418 -3.78 -16.85 11.23
C LEU A 418 -5.26 -17.00 10.87
N PHE A 419 -5.69 -18.16 10.35
CA PHE A 419 -7.10 -18.43 10.09
C PHE A 419 -7.94 -18.43 11.37
N LEU A 420 -7.50 -19.18 12.38
CA LEU A 420 -8.23 -19.31 13.64
C LEU A 420 -8.39 -17.96 14.34
N ASN A 421 -7.37 -17.10 14.30
CA ASN A 421 -7.42 -15.79 14.94
C ASN A 421 -8.21 -14.77 14.13
N GLN A 422 -7.97 -14.67 12.82
CA GLN A 422 -8.55 -13.59 12.00
C GLN A 422 -10.01 -13.86 11.61
N ILE A 423 -10.36 -15.12 11.33
CA ILE A 423 -11.71 -15.50 10.93
C ILE A 423 -12.50 -16.00 12.13
N VAL A 424 -12.10 -17.13 12.73
CA VAL A 424 -12.92 -17.83 13.73
C VAL A 424 -13.09 -17.00 15.02
N ARG A 425 -11.98 -16.58 15.64
CA ARG A 425 -12.02 -15.78 16.87
C ARG A 425 -12.39 -14.32 16.59
N GLY A 426 -11.68 -13.67 15.68
CA GLY A 426 -11.83 -12.22 15.46
C GLY A 426 -13.11 -11.85 14.72
N ARG A 427 -13.41 -12.53 13.61
CA ARG A 427 -14.54 -12.16 12.73
C ARG A 427 -15.84 -12.85 13.10
N HIS A 428 -15.80 -14.08 13.60
CA HIS A 428 -17.00 -14.85 13.97
C HIS A 428 -17.31 -14.84 15.45
N ALA A 429 -16.38 -14.37 16.29
CA ALA A 429 -16.48 -14.44 17.75
C ALA A 429 -16.77 -15.87 18.25
N ALA A 430 -16.25 -16.88 17.54
CA ALA A 430 -16.52 -18.30 17.78
C ALA A 430 -15.30 -19.00 18.39
N GLY A 431 -14.70 -18.43 19.44
CA GLY A 431 -13.47 -18.95 20.03
C GLY A 431 -13.58 -20.39 20.53
N ASP A 432 -14.74 -20.75 21.07
CA ASP A 432 -15.01 -22.08 21.62
C ASP A 432 -15.09 -23.18 20.54
N ALA A 433 -15.26 -22.79 19.26
CA ALA A 433 -15.22 -23.72 18.14
C ALA A 433 -13.79 -24.25 17.86
N VAL A 434 -12.75 -23.63 18.43
CA VAL A 434 -11.37 -24.09 18.32
C VAL A 434 -11.04 -25.01 19.50
N ASN A 435 -11.37 -26.28 19.35
CA ASN A 435 -11.16 -27.30 20.37
C ASN A 435 -9.89 -28.16 20.11
N ALA A 436 -9.59 -29.08 21.03
CA ALA A 436 -8.42 -29.96 20.94
C ALA A 436 -8.42 -30.85 19.68
N GLU A 437 -9.60 -31.28 19.21
CA GLU A 437 -9.74 -32.12 18.00
C GLU A 437 -9.33 -31.35 16.74
N VAL A 438 -9.76 -30.08 16.60
CA VAL A 438 -9.34 -29.20 15.49
C VAL A 438 -7.81 -29.09 15.46
N ILE A 439 -7.18 -28.88 16.62
CA ILE A 439 -5.72 -28.75 16.71
C ILE A 439 -5.02 -30.07 16.36
N ALA A 440 -5.56 -31.21 16.83
CA ALA A 440 -5.03 -32.54 16.52
C ALA A 440 -5.14 -32.89 15.02
N GLU A 441 -6.25 -32.53 14.38
CA GLU A 441 -6.43 -32.72 12.94
C GLU A 441 -5.45 -31.87 12.12
N TYR A 442 -5.23 -30.60 12.48
CA TYR A 442 -4.20 -29.79 11.83
C TYR A 442 -2.79 -30.34 12.07
N ALA A 443 -2.53 -30.88 13.27
CA ALA A 443 -1.27 -31.56 13.55
C ALA A 443 -1.05 -32.76 12.62
N ARG A 444 -2.10 -33.55 12.38
CA ARG A 444 -2.07 -34.67 11.43
C ARG A 444 -1.80 -34.21 10.00
N VAL A 445 -2.45 -33.13 9.54
CA VAL A 445 -2.18 -32.53 8.22
C VAL A 445 -0.71 -32.15 8.08
N ALA A 446 -0.15 -31.45 9.07
CA ALA A 446 1.25 -31.05 9.07
C ALA A 446 2.19 -32.27 9.01
N THR A 447 1.94 -33.31 9.82
CA THR A 447 2.74 -34.55 9.82
C THR A 447 2.69 -35.24 8.45
N VAL A 448 1.51 -35.44 7.86
CA VAL A 448 1.38 -36.08 6.53
C VAL A 448 2.16 -35.32 5.47
N LEU A 449 2.13 -33.98 5.50
CA LEU A 449 2.85 -33.15 4.54
C LEU A 449 4.37 -33.16 4.74
N LEU A 450 4.84 -33.17 6.00
CA LEU A 450 6.28 -33.24 6.31
C LEU A 450 6.86 -34.62 5.99
N ASP A 451 6.07 -35.68 6.18
CA ASP A 451 6.50 -37.07 5.94
C ASP A 451 6.29 -37.51 4.48
N SER A 452 5.83 -36.62 3.60
CA SER A 452 5.49 -36.93 2.20
C SER A 452 6.69 -37.23 1.29
N GLY A 453 7.92 -37.12 1.82
CA GLY A 453 9.16 -37.47 1.12
C GLY A 453 9.99 -36.25 0.72
N GLU A 454 10.62 -36.33 -0.46
CA GLU A 454 11.52 -35.28 -0.93
C GLU A 454 10.76 -33.98 -1.23
N THR A 455 11.26 -32.88 -0.66
CA THR A 455 10.70 -31.55 -0.92
C THR A 455 11.06 -31.06 -2.32
N VAL A 456 10.24 -30.17 -2.86
CA VAL A 456 10.50 -29.50 -4.14
C VAL A 456 10.46 -27.99 -3.94
N ILE A 457 10.91 -27.21 -4.91
CA ILE A 457 10.61 -25.78 -4.93
C ILE A 457 9.10 -25.62 -5.07
N VAL A 458 8.49 -24.89 -4.13
CA VAL A 458 7.10 -24.47 -4.21
C VAL A 458 7.06 -22.96 -4.41
N HIS A 459 6.27 -22.52 -5.37
CA HIS A 459 5.95 -21.12 -5.64
C HIS A 459 5.17 -20.48 -4.48
N ARG A 460 4.42 -21.27 -3.70
CA ARG A 460 3.60 -20.88 -2.54
C ARG A 460 2.32 -20.11 -2.89
N ASP A 461 2.42 -19.12 -3.76
CA ASP A 461 1.31 -18.28 -4.24
C ASP A 461 0.94 -18.57 -5.71
N LEU A 462 0.95 -19.85 -6.09
CA LEU A 462 0.62 -20.29 -7.46
C LEU A 462 -0.90 -20.25 -7.70
N GLN A 463 -1.46 -19.06 -7.85
CA GLN A 463 -2.87 -18.84 -8.14
C GLN A 463 -3.05 -18.46 -9.62
N SER A 464 -4.27 -18.62 -10.15
CA SER A 464 -4.57 -18.28 -11.55
C SER A 464 -4.30 -16.79 -11.89
N THR A 465 -4.30 -15.90 -10.91
CA THR A 465 -3.98 -14.48 -11.04
C THR A 465 -2.47 -14.17 -11.16
N ASN A 466 -1.62 -15.14 -10.81
CA ASN A 466 -0.15 -15.10 -10.92
C ASN A 466 0.39 -15.87 -12.13
N VAL A 467 -0.52 -16.31 -13.01
CA VAL A 467 -0.20 -16.97 -14.27
C VAL A 467 -0.58 -16.02 -15.42
N MET A 468 0.41 -15.37 -16.01
CA MET A 468 0.23 -14.32 -17.03
C MET A 468 0.20 -14.91 -18.44
N LEU A 469 -0.61 -14.32 -19.34
CA LEU A 469 -0.75 -14.73 -20.73
C LEU A 469 -0.45 -13.56 -21.67
N ARG A 470 0.57 -13.73 -22.53
CA ARG A 470 0.89 -12.82 -23.62
C ARG A 470 1.32 -13.61 -24.85
N ASN A 471 0.74 -13.32 -26.01
CA ASN A 471 1.10 -13.96 -27.29
C ASN A 471 1.14 -15.50 -27.23
N ARG A 472 0.16 -16.12 -26.56
CA ARG A 472 0.05 -17.58 -26.33
C ARG A 472 1.15 -18.19 -25.43
N ARG A 473 2.07 -17.38 -24.91
CA ARG A 473 3.04 -17.77 -23.87
C ARG A 473 2.40 -17.56 -22.50
N LEU A 474 2.56 -18.55 -21.63
CA LEU A 474 2.15 -18.53 -20.23
C LEU A 474 3.39 -18.24 -19.40
N SER A 475 3.29 -17.33 -18.42
CA SER A 475 4.44 -16.97 -17.59
C SER A 475 4.06 -16.85 -16.12
N LEU A 476 4.87 -17.42 -15.24
CA LEU A 476 4.67 -17.33 -13.80
C LEU A 476 5.25 -16.01 -13.28
N ILE A 477 4.55 -15.37 -12.34
CA ILE A 477 5.02 -14.18 -11.62
C ILE A 477 4.82 -14.36 -10.12
N ASP A 478 5.44 -13.50 -9.32
CA ASP A 478 5.28 -13.50 -7.86
C ASP A 478 5.91 -14.71 -7.12
N PHE A 479 7.00 -15.25 -7.69
CA PHE A 479 7.73 -16.41 -7.16
C PHE A 479 8.87 -16.05 -6.19
N GLN A 480 9.09 -14.78 -5.84
CA GLN A 480 10.23 -14.39 -4.96
C GLN A 480 10.19 -15.01 -3.55
N GLY A 481 8.99 -15.41 -3.10
CA GLY A 481 8.77 -16.07 -1.81
C GLY A 481 8.90 -17.60 -1.86
N MET A 482 9.42 -18.14 -2.97
CA MET A 482 9.57 -19.59 -3.17
C MET A 482 10.47 -20.21 -2.12
N ARG A 483 10.13 -21.45 -1.74
CA ARG A 483 10.79 -22.22 -0.67
C ARG A 483 10.76 -23.70 -0.98
N TYR A 484 11.42 -24.51 -0.17
CA TYR A 484 11.28 -25.96 -0.24
C TYR A 484 10.04 -26.43 0.52
N GLY A 485 9.25 -27.32 -0.07
CA GLY A 485 8.03 -27.86 0.53
C GLY A 485 7.41 -29.02 -0.27
N PRO A 486 6.24 -29.52 0.14
CA PRO A 486 5.55 -30.58 -0.57
C PRO A 486 4.92 -30.06 -1.86
N ALA A 487 5.10 -30.78 -2.97
CA ALA A 487 4.50 -30.44 -4.28
C ALA A 487 2.97 -30.27 -4.21
N ALA A 488 2.32 -31.00 -3.30
CA ALA A 488 0.88 -30.91 -3.05
C ALA A 488 0.41 -29.49 -2.69
N TYR A 489 1.27 -28.66 -2.08
CA TYR A 489 0.92 -27.28 -1.69
C TYR A 489 0.71 -26.39 -2.93
N ASP A 490 1.60 -26.46 -3.91
CA ASP A 490 1.49 -25.69 -5.16
C ASP A 490 0.34 -26.20 -6.03
N LEU A 491 0.19 -27.53 -6.14
CA LEU A 491 -0.94 -28.13 -6.84
C LEU A 491 -2.26 -27.69 -6.23
N ALA A 492 -2.36 -27.66 -4.90
CA ALA A 492 -3.52 -27.15 -4.19
C ALA A 492 -3.74 -25.65 -4.44
N SER A 493 -2.69 -24.84 -4.40
CA SER A 493 -2.78 -23.40 -4.68
C SER A 493 -3.38 -23.11 -6.06
N LEU A 494 -3.06 -23.94 -7.05
CA LEU A 494 -3.54 -23.78 -8.42
C LEU A 494 -4.92 -24.40 -8.64
N LEU A 495 -5.14 -25.63 -8.19
CA LEU A 495 -6.34 -26.42 -8.54
C LEU A 495 -7.51 -26.15 -7.59
N CYS A 496 -7.22 -25.77 -6.35
CA CYS A 496 -8.20 -25.34 -5.35
C CYS A 496 -8.29 -23.81 -5.24
N ASP A 497 -7.79 -23.08 -6.25
CA ASP A 497 -7.86 -21.63 -6.32
C ASP A 497 -9.30 -21.12 -6.08
N PRO A 498 -9.56 -20.33 -5.01
CA PRO A 498 -10.87 -19.77 -4.71
C PRO A 498 -11.44 -18.87 -5.82
N TYR A 499 -10.60 -18.40 -6.76
CA TYR A 499 -11.03 -17.52 -7.84
C TYR A 499 -11.63 -18.28 -9.04
N ALA A 500 -11.05 -19.43 -9.41
CA ALA A 500 -11.32 -20.07 -10.69
C ALA A 500 -12.40 -21.18 -10.65
N LYS A 501 -12.79 -21.65 -9.46
CA LYS A 501 -13.87 -22.65 -9.24
C LYS A 501 -13.81 -23.87 -10.18
N LEU A 502 -12.66 -24.54 -10.26
CA LEU A 502 -12.54 -25.76 -11.07
C LEU A 502 -13.46 -26.90 -10.58
N PRO A 503 -14.14 -27.63 -11.48
CA PRO A 503 -14.91 -28.82 -11.13
C PRO A 503 -14.02 -29.96 -10.59
N PRO A 504 -14.52 -30.81 -9.67
CA PRO A 504 -13.78 -31.95 -9.12
C PRO A 504 -13.21 -32.89 -10.20
N ASP A 505 -14.01 -33.27 -11.20
CA ASP A 505 -13.56 -34.18 -12.27
C ASP A 505 -12.38 -33.62 -13.06
N LEU A 506 -12.39 -32.31 -13.32
CA LEU A 506 -11.29 -31.64 -14.01
C LEU A 506 -10.04 -31.59 -13.13
N ARG A 507 -10.18 -31.35 -11.81
CA ARG A 507 -9.04 -31.45 -10.88
C ARG A 507 -8.43 -32.85 -10.91
N GLY A 508 -9.25 -33.90 -10.88
CA GLY A 508 -8.79 -35.30 -10.97
C GLY A 508 -7.94 -35.53 -12.21
N ARG A 509 -8.47 -35.21 -13.41
CA ARG A 509 -7.73 -35.35 -14.67
C ARG A 509 -6.43 -34.54 -14.72
N LEU A 510 -6.40 -33.36 -14.09
CA LEU A 510 -5.21 -32.51 -14.01
C LEU A 510 -4.15 -33.08 -13.04
N LEU A 511 -4.58 -33.71 -11.94
CA LEU A 511 -3.68 -34.42 -11.02
C LEU A 511 -3.09 -35.66 -11.68
N ASP A 512 -3.90 -36.43 -12.41
CA ASP A 512 -3.42 -37.58 -13.19
C ASP A 512 -2.40 -37.15 -14.24
N TYR A 513 -2.68 -36.03 -14.92
CA TYR A 513 -1.74 -35.44 -15.87
C TYR A 513 -0.41 -35.09 -15.21
N TYR A 514 -0.43 -34.37 -14.08
CA TYR A 514 0.79 -34.03 -13.34
C TYR A 514 1.56 -35.30 -12.92
N ALA A 515 0.87 -36.28 -12.33
CA ALA A 515 1.48 -37.54 -11.88
C ALA A 515 2.18 -38.29 -13.02
N SER A 516 1.53 -38.37 -14.19
CA SER A 516 2.12 -38.99 -15.39
C SER A 516 3.38 -38.26 -15.88
N ARG A 517 3.45 -36.94 -15.70
CA ARG A 517 4.57 -36.11 -16.15
C ARG A 517 5.75 -36.09 -15.19
N THR A 518 5.52 -36.33 -13.90
CA THR A 518 6.60 -36.46 -12.91
C THR A 518 7.02 -37.91 -12.67
N GLY A 519 6.33 -38.90 -13.25
CA GLY A 519 6.57 -40.30 -12.97
C GLY A 519 6.22 -40.69 -11.52
N ALA A 520 5.27 -39.98 -10.91
CA ALA A 520 4.86 -40.27 -9.53
C ALA A 520 4.18 -41.65 -9.45
N ALA A 521 4.39 -42.35 -8.34
CA ALA A 521 3.72 -43.63 -8.08
C ALA A 521 2.19 -43.48 -8.12
N GLU A 522 1.52 -44.54 -8.55
CA GLU A 522 0.07 -44.53 -8.75
C GLU A 522 -0.70 -44.10 -7.49
N GLY A 523 -1.59 -43.12 -7.68
CA GLY A 523 -2.40 -42.54 -6.61
C GLY A 523 -1.66 -41.69 -5.59
N ALA A 524 -0.32 -41.56 -5.63
CA ALA A 524 0.44 -40.85 -4.60
C ALA A 524 0.10 -39.36 -4.55
N VAL A 525 0.00 -38.71 -5.71
CA VAL A 525 -0.36 -37.29 -5.84
C VAL A 525 -1.79 -37.07 -5.35
N GLN A 526 -2.71 -37.96 -5.72
CA GLN A 526 -4.13 -37.90 -5.38
C GLN A 526 -4.35 -38.08 -3.88
N ARG A 527 -3.57 -38.95 -3.21
CA ARG A 527 -3.62 -39.15 -1.75
C ARG A 527 -3.12 -37.93 -0.97
N LEU A 528 -2.05 -37.28 -1.44
CA LEU A 528 -1.45 -36.14 -0.75
C LEU A 528 -2.15 -34.81 -1.03
N PHE A 529 -2.76 -34.66 -2.21
CA PHE A 529 -3.37 -33.41 -2.65
C PHE A 529 -4.40 -32.81 -1.67
N PRO A 530 -5.36 -33.58 -1.12
CA PRO A 530 -6.34 -33.04 -0.18
C PRO A 530 -5.71 -32.44 1.09
N TYR A 531 -4.65 -33.04 1.63
CA TYR A 531 -3.91 -32.50 2.78
C TYR A 531 -3.22 -31.17 2.44
N GLY A 532 -2.58 -31.09 1.26
CA GLY A 532 -2.00 -29.85 0.76
C GLY A 532 -3.05 -28.75 0.57
N ALA A 533 -4.25 -29.14 0.10
CA ALA A 533 -5.36 -28.22 -0.08
C ALA A 533 -5.95 -27.71 1.24
N VAL A 534 -6.10 -28.57 2.26
CA VAL A 534 -6.50 -28.13 3.61
C VAL A 534 -5.53 -27.06 4.11
N GLN A 535 -4.23 -27.33 4.08
CA GLN A 535 -3.22 -26.37 4.55
C GLN A 535 -3.25 -25.05 3.75
N ARG A 536 -3.24 -25.12 2.41
CA ARG A 536 -3.21 -23.93 1.54
C ARG A 536 -4.47 -23.06 1.66
N LEU A 537 -5.64 -23.67 1.80
CA LEU A 537 -6.92 -22.96 1.96
C LEU A 537 -7.04 -22.32 3.34
N THR A 538 -6.53 -22.99 4.38
CA THR A 538 -6.39 -22.40 5.71
C THR A 538 -5.50 -21.15 5.68
N GLN A 539 -4.34 -21.22 5.02
CA GLN A 539 -3.50 -20.03 4.81
C GLN A 539 -4.25 -18.91 4.06
N ALA A 540 -5.00 -19.24 3.00
CA ALA A 540 -5.77 -18.27 2.22
C ALA A 540 -6.83 -17.57 3.08
N LEU A 541 -7.62 -18.34 3.85
CA LEU A 541 -8.66 -17.82 4.72
C LEU A 541 -8.09 -16.88 5.79
N GLY A 542 -6.96 -17.24 6.40
CA GLY A 542 -6.25 -16.37 7.33
C GLY A 542 -5.79 -15.05 6.68
N ALA A 543 -5.24 -15.12 5.46
CA ALA A 543 -4.83 -13.94 4.71
C ALA A 543 -6.03 -13.04 4.35
N TYR A 544 -7.14 -13.62 3.86
CA TYR A 544 -8.37 -12.87 3.55
C TYR A 544 -8.98 -12.22 4.79
N GLY A 545 -9.00 -12.93 5.92
CA GLY A 545 -9.44 -12.39 7.21
C GLY A 545 -8.62 -11.18 7.64
N ARG A 546 -7.29 -11.30 7.59
CA ARG A 546 -6.37 -10.19 7.92
C ARG A 546 -6.54 -8.99 6.98
N LEU A 547 -6.64 -9.23 5.68
CA LEU A 547 -6.80 -8.13 4.71
C LEU A 547 -8.14 -7.42 4.91
N THR A 548 -9.20 -8.17 5.20
CA THR A 548 -10.52 -7.61 5.51
C THR A 548 -10.49 -6.78 6.80
N SER A 549 -9.80 -7.24 7.85
CA SER A 549 -9.68 -6.51 9.12
C SER A 549 -8.84 -5.22 9.00
N LEU A 550 -7.93 -5.16 8.03
CA LEU A 550 -7.17 -3.97 7.66
C LEU A 550 -7.95 -2.99 6.74
N GLY A 551 -9.23 -3.27 6.45
CA GLY A 551 -10.09 -2.38 5.66
C GLY A 551 -10.12 -2.68 4.16
N PHE A 552 -9.44 -3.72 3.69
CA PHE A 552 -9.52 -4.16 2.29
C PHE A 552 -10.75 -5.07 2.08
N GLN A 553 -11.95 -4.48 2.05
CA GLN A 553 -13.22 -5.21 2.04
C GLN A 553 -13.41 -6.12 0.82
N ASP A 554 -12.78 -5.83 -0.32
CA ASP A 554 -12.90 -6.65 -1.55
C ASP A 554 -12.46 -8.10 -1.35
N TRP A 555 -11.59 -8.39 -0.38
CA TRP A 555 -11.11 -9.75 -0.11
C TRP A 555 -12.16 -10.63 0.56
N GLN A 556 -13.20 -10.03 1.18
CA GLN A 556 -14.27 -10.77 1.84
C GLN A 556 -14.98 -11.73 0.87
N ARG A 557 -15.13 -11.35 -0.42
CA ARG A 557 -15.80 -12.18 -1.42
C ARG A 557 -15.13 -13.53 -1.68
N HIS A 558 -13.88 -13.69 -1.25
CA HIS A 558 -13.09 -14.91 -1.44
C HIS A 558 -13.14 -15.86 -0.24
N ILE A 559 -13.71 -15.44 0.89
CA ILE A 559 -13.80 -16.26 2.11
C ILE A 559 -14.78 -17.43 1.90
N VAL A 560 -15.97 -17.17 1.36
CA VAL A 560 -17.01 -18.18 1.07
C VAL A 560 -16.48 -19.31 0.16
N PRO A 561 -15.95 -19.04 -1.05
CA PRO A 561 -15.46 -20.12 -1.92
C PRO A 561 -14.26 -20.87 -1.33
N ALA A 562 -13.41 -20.21 -0.54
CA ALA A 562 -12.29 -20.87 0.14
C ALA A 562 -12.77 -21.80 1.27
N ALA A 563 -13.77 -21.39 2.06
CA ALA A 563 -14.35 -22.19 3.13
C ALA A 563 -15.11 -23.41 2.59
N GLU A 564 -15.87 -23.24 1.51
CA GLU A 564 -16.53 -24.32 0.79
C GLU A 564 -15.52 -25.37 0.33
N ARG A 565 -14.42 -24.93 -0.31
CA ARG A 565 -13.37 -25.83 -0.76
C ARG A 565 -12.63 -26.50 0.39
N LEU A 566 -12.40 -25.78 1.50
CA LEU A 566 -11.76 -26.35 2.69
C LEU A 566 -12.61 -27.48 3.27
N ALA A 567 -13.93 -27.29 3.35
CA ALA A 567 -14.85 -28.32 3.82
C ALA A 567 -14.83 -29.57 2.91
N GLU A 568 -14.79 -29.38 1.59
CA GLU A 568 -14.66 -30.48 0.62
C GLU A 568 -13.36 -31.28 0.83
N MET A 569 -12.22 -30.59 0.92
CA MET A 569 -10.91 -31.23 1.05
C MET A 569 -10.72 -31.91 2.42
N ALA A 570 -11.24 -31.29 3.49
CA ALA A 570 -11.24 -31.89 4.82
C ALA A 570 -12.09 -33.18 4.86
N ALA A 571 -13.22 -33.22 4.14
CA ALA A 571 -14.02 -34.43 4.01
C ALA A 571 -13.25 -35.57 3.33
N GLN A 572 -12.50 -35.27 2.26
CA GLN A 572 -11.67 -36.27 1.56
C GLN A 572 -10.54 -36.82 2.43
N CYS A 573 -10.07 -36.05 3.41
CA CYS A 573 -9.03 -36.48 4.36
C CYS A 573 -9.58 -37.23 5.59
N GLY A 574 -10.90 -37.27 5.79
CA GLY A 574 -11.53 -37.73 7.03
C GLY A 574 -11.23 -36.82 8.24
N LEU A 575 -11.16 -35.51 8.02
CA LEU A 575 -10.91 -34.49 9.05
C LEU A 575 -12.24 -33.82 9.44
N GLY A 576 -12.95 -34.46 10.38
CA GLY A 576 -14.30 -34.08 10.77
C GLY A 576 -14.38 -32.72 11.48
N ALA A 577 -13.43 -32.44 12.38
CA ALA A 577 -13.42 -31.20 13.15
C ALA A 577 -13.08 -29.98 12.27
N ILE A 578 -12.09 -30.09 11.38
CA ILE A 578 -11.76 -29.05 10.40
C ILE A 578 -12.92 -28.84 9.42
N ARG A 579 -13.54 -29.93 8.93
CA ARG A 579 -14.72 -29.83 8.06
C ARG A 579 -15.87 -29.08 8.74
N HIS A 580 -16.16 -29.39 10.00
CA HIS A 580 -17.17 -28.69 10.77
C HIS A 580 -16.85 -27.19 10.89
N LEU A 581 -15.61 -26.85 11.24
CA LEU A 581 -15.14 -25.47 11.35
C LEU A 581 -15.26 -24.69 10.03
N ALA A 582 -14.91 -25.32 8.91
CA ALA A 582 -15.04 -24.74 7.58
C ALA A 582 -16.50 -24.54 7.16
N THR A 583 -17.38 -25.50 7.51
CA THR A 583 -18.82 -25.43 7.23
C THR A 583 -19.51 -24.34 8.06
N ASP A 584 -19.13 -24.19 9.33
CA ASP A 584 -19.61 -23.10 10.18
C ASP A 584 -19.16 -21.73 9.66
N THR A 585 -17.88 -21.63 9.25
CA THR A 585 -17.34 -20.43 8.57
C THR A 585 -18.15 -20.07 7.33
N LEU A 586 -18.44 -21.06 6.47
CA LEU A 586 -19.23 -20.89 5.26
C LEU A 586 -20.63 -20.34 5.59
N ARG A 587 -21.35 -20.98 6.52
CA ARG A 587 -22.69 -20.58 6.95
C ARG A 587 -22.72 -19.13 7.45
N ARG A 588 -21.80 -18.78 8.36
CA ARG A 588 -21.72 -17.43 8.95
C ARG A 588 -21.45 -16.36 7.89
N GLU A 589 -20.53 -16.61 6.96
CA GLU A 589 -20.24 -15.63 5.90
C GLU A 589 -21.37 -15.50 4.89
N GLN A 590 -22.11 -16.57 4.58
CA GLN A 590 -23.30 -16.50 3.74
C GLN A 590 -24.41 -15.67 4.40
N SER A 591 -24.69 -15.88 5.70
CA SER A 591 -25.64 -15.05 6.45
C SER A 591 -25.24 -13.57 6.45
N ARG A 592 -23.95 -13.26 6.67
CA ARG A 592 -23.43 -11.90 6.62
C ARG A 592 -23.53 -11.25 5.23
N GLN A 593 -23.46 -12.03 4.15
CA GLN A 593 -23.65 -11.52 2.79
C GLN A 593 -25.12 -11.18 2.53
N ALA A 594 -26.04 -12.04 2.99
CA ALA A 594 -27.48 -11.83 2.86
C ALA A 594 -27.98 -10.60 3.63
N GLU A 595 -27.40 -10.27 4.79
CA GLU A 595 -27.73 -9.06 5.57
C GLU A 595 -27.28 -7.74 4.91
N ARG A 596 -26.41 -7.81 3.89
CA ARG A 596 -25.82 -6.62 3.23
C ARG A 596 -26.42 -6.33 1.84
N THR A 597 -27.08 -7.31 1.24
CA THR A 597 -27.89 -7.19 0.00
C THR A 597 -29.33 -6.88 0.35
#